data_AF-A0A8J2T2T9-F1
#
_entry.id   AF-A0A8J2T2T9-F1
#
_cell.length_a   1.000
_cell.length_b   1.000
_cell.length_c   1.000
_cell.angle_alpha   90.00
_cell.angle_beta   90.00
_cell.angle_gamma   90.00
#
_symmetry.space_group_name_H-M   'P 1'
#
loop_
_entity.id
_entity.type
_entity.pdbx_description
1 polymer ?
#
loop_
_entity_poly.entity_id
_entity_poly.type
_entity_poly.pdbx_seq_one_letter_code
_entity_poly.pdbx_strand_id
1 'polypeptide(L)'
;MKLVNFLKKLRNEQVTIELKNGTTVWGTLQTVSPQMNATLTDVKLSLPRSVSNSSTLASIHLSEGTPIPNETSTSLQYINIRGSTIRQIILPDSLNIDSLLVDERELNRLRRAGKVSNDPSKKRSGEFGENSNKRIRRGV
;
A
#
# COMPACT_ATOMS: atom_id res chain seq x y z
N MET A 1 8.22 3.26 8.93
CA MET A 1 7.52 3.04 7.64
C MET A 1 6.14 3.67 7.64
N LYS A 2 5.76 4.43 6.59
CA LYS A 2 4.35 4.78 6.35
C LYS A 2 3.77 3.78 5.35
N LEU A 3 2.65 3.12 5.67
CA LEU A 3 2.03 2.11 4.81
C LEU A 3 1.59 2.66 3.44
N VAL A 4 1.37 3.97 3.36
CA VAL A 4 1.10 4.68 2.09
C VAL A 4 2.25 4.52 1.08
N ASN A 5 3.49 4.38 1.54
CA ASN A 5 4.62 4.13 0.64
C ASN A 5 4.55 2.75 -0.01
N PHE A 6 4.00 1.76 0.70
CA PHE A 6 3.70 0.44 0.14
C PHE A 6 2.57 0.55 -0.89
N LEU A 7 1.47 1.23 -0.56
CA LEU A 7 0.33 1.39 -1.49
C LEU A 7 0.73 2.10 -2.80
N LYS A 8 1.70 3.02 -2.75
CA LYS A 8 2.27 3.66 -3.94
C LYS A 8 2.97 2.72 -4.90
N LYS A 9 3.42 1.55 -4.45
CA LYS A 9 4.08 0.53 -5.28
C LYS A 9 3.09 -0.35 -6.03
N LEU A 10 1.81 -0.36 -5.64
CA LEU A 10 0.75 -1.20 -6.23
C LEU A 10 0.23 -0.64 -7.57
N ARG A 11 1.07 0.05 -8.32
CA ARG A 11 0.67 0.63 -9.61
C ARG A 11 0.43 -0.49 -10.61
N ASN A 12 -0.65 -0.37 -11.37
CA ASN A 12 -1.15 -1.35 -12.34
C ASN A 12 -1.64 -2.67 -11.70
N GLU A 13 -1.82 -2.71 -10.38
CA GLU A 13 -2.43 -3.84 -9.71
C GLU A 13 -3.96 -3.70 -9.68
N GLN A 14 -4.65 -4.83 -9.81
CA GLN A 14 -6.10 -4.88 -9.65
C GLN A 14 -6.43 -4.93 -8.16
N VAL A 15 -7.24 -3.99 -7.68
CA VAL A 15 -7.59 -3.90 -6.27
C VAL A 15 -9.08 -3.69 -6.11
N THR A 16 -9.60 -4.12 -4.96
CA THR A 16 -10.96 -3.76 -4.55
C THR A 16 -10.89 -2.82 -3.37
N ILE A 17 -11.45 -1.63 -3.52
CA ILE A 17 -11.48 -0.62 -2.48
C ILE A 17 -12.88 -0.60 -1.87
N GLU A 18 -12.96 -0.84 -0.57
CA GLU A 18 -14.20 -0.64 0.17
C GLU A 18 -14.18 0.75 0.79
N LEU A 19 -15.23 1.52 0.50
CA LEU A 19 -15.43 2.85 1.03
C LEU A 19 -16.18 2.81 2.36
N LYS A 20 -16.07 3.86 3.16
CA LYS A 20 -16.72 3.99 4.47
C LYS A 20 -18.24 3.90 4.41
N ASN A 21 -18.84 4.31 3.29
CA ASN A 21 -20.27 4.22 3.02
C ASN A 21 -20.71 2.80 2.57
N GLY A 22 -19.79 1.84 2.48
CA GLY A 22 -20.05 0.46 2.06
C GLY A 22 -20.05 0.25 0.53
N THR A 23 -19.86 1.30 -0.27
CA THR A 23 -19.62 1.15 -1.72
C THR A 23 -18.31 0.42 -1.94
N THR A 24 -18.30 -0.55 -2.85
CA THR A 24 -17.10 -1.26 -3.28
C THR A 24 -16.72 -0.78 -4.67
N VAL A 25 -15.42 -0.55 -4.87
CA VAL A 25 -14.86 -0.09 -6.14
C VAL A 25 -13.78 -1.06 -6.54
N TRP A 26 -14.06 -1.86 -7.56
CA TRP A 26 -13.07 -2.73 -8.19
C TRP A 26 -12.43 -2.00 -9.37
N GLY A 27 -11.12 -2.12 -9.57
CA GLY A 27 -10.46 -1.58 -10.75
C GLY A 27 -8.93 -1.67 -10.68
N THR A 28 -8.27 -1.09 -11.68
CA THR A 28 -6.81 -1.07 -11.78
C THR A 28 -6.25 0.20 -11.14
N LEU A 29 -5.37 0.06 -10.16
CA LEU A 29 -4.79 1.20 -9.43
C LEU A 29 -3.72 1.91 -10.27
N GLN A 30 -3.89 3.20 -10.53
CA GLN A 30 -2.92 4.00 -11.28
C GLN A 30 -1.94 4.72 -10.36
N THR A 31 -2.45 5.50 -9.41
CA THR A 31 -1.61 6.28 -8.49
C THR A 31 -2.23 6.39 -7.11
N VAL A 32 -1.37 6.57 -6.10
CA VAL A 32 -1.76 6.82 -4.70
C VAL A 32 -1.01 8.04 -4.16
N SER A 33 -1.74 9.03 -3.65
CA SER A 33 -1.14 10.22 -3.02
C SER A 33 -0.65 9.92 -1.58
N PRO A 34 0.20 10.78 -0.97
CA PRO A 34 0.55 10.68 0.45
C PRO A 34 -0.66 10.68 1.41
N GLN A 35 -1.77 11.30 0.99
CA GLN A 35 -3.05 11.36 1.72
C GLN A 35 -3.98 10.18 1.38
N MET A 36 -3.48 9.16 0.67
CA MET A 36 -4.23 7.99 0.17
C MET A 36 -5.33 8.33 -0.86
N ASN A 37 -5.22 9.46 -1.57
CA ASN A 37 -6.10 9.64 -2.73
C ASN A 37 -5.70 8.62 -3.80
N ALA A 38 -6.66 7.86 -4.30
CA ALA A 38 -6.42 6.78 -5.23
C ALA A 38 -7.08 7.11 -6.58
N THR A 39 -6.32 6.92 -7.64
CA THR A 39 -6.81 7.00 -9.02
C THR A 39 -6.92 5.59 -9.57
N LEU A 40 -8.08 5.20 -10.08
CA LEU A 40 -8.30 3.89 -10.69
C LEU A 40 -8.84 4.03 -12.12
N THR A 41 -8.51 3.05 -12.96
CA THR A 41 -9.05 2.88 -14.31
C THR A 41 -9.73 1.53 -14.43
N ASP A 42 -10.59 1.38 -15.45
CA ASP A 42 -11.37 0.16 -15.71
C ASP A 42 -12.14 -0.29 -14.45
N VAL A 43 -13.03 0.60 -14.01
CA VAL A 43 -13.64 0.54 -12.69
C VAL A 43 -15.02 -0.08 -12.77
N LYS A 44 -15.31 -1.04 -11.89
CA LYS A 44 -16.66 -1.51 -11.58
C LYS A 44 -17.02 -1.05 -10.17
N LEU A 45 -17.95 -0.11 -10.07
CA LEU A 45 -18.49 0.36 -8.81
C LEU A 45 -19.70 -0.50 -8.44
N SER A 46 -19.83 -0.92 -7.19
CA SER A 46 -20.95 -1.72 -6.69
C SER A 46 -21.42 -1.21 -5.34
N LEU A 47 -22.72 -1.29 -5.09
CA LEU A 47 -23.35 -0.76 -3.88
C LEU A 47 -23.65 -1.85 -2.85
N PRO A 48 -23.61 -1.50 -1.55
CA PRO A 48 -24.01 -2.43 -0.51
C PRO A 48 -25.53 -2.64 -0.58
N ARG A 49 -25.96 -3.91 -0.77
CA ARG A 49 -27.39 -4.29 -0.84
C ARG A 49 -28.20 -3.95 0.42
N SER A 50 -27.54 -3.72 1.55
CA SER A 50 -28.18 -3.62 2.86
C SER A 50 -28.45 -2.19 3.35
N VAL A 51 -28.06 -1.14 2.61
CA VAL A 51 -28.24 0.24 3.07
C VAL A 51 -28.86 1.10 1.98
N SER A 52 -30.18 1.19 2.01
CA SER A 52 -31.00 2.14 1.25
C SER A 52 -30.79 3.58 1.75
N ASN A 53 -29.57 4.11 1.60
CA ASN A 53 -29.33 5.52 1.82
C ASN A 53 -29.82 6.29 0.58
N SER A 54 -30.87 7.10 0.74
CA SER A 54 -31.47 7.89 -0.35
C SER A 54 -30.45 8.74 -1.12
N SER A 55 -29.37 9.19 -0.48
CA SER A 55 -28.32 10.00 -1.09
C SER A 55 -27.37 9.23 -2.03
N THR A 56 -27.16 7.93 -1.81
CA THR A 56 -26.22 7.13 -2.64
C THR A 56 -26.84 6.70 -3.97
N LEU A 57 -28.16 6.50 -4.01
CA LEU A 57 -28.88 6.21 -5.25
C LEU A 57 -28.81 7.40 -6.22
N ALA A 58 -28.94 8.63 -5.71
CA ALA A 58 -28.87 9.84 -6.53
C ALA A 58 -27.53 9.98 -7.26
N SER A 59 -26.40 9.66 -6.60
CA SER A 59 -25.06 9.74 -7.22
C SER A 59 -24.88 8.79 -8.41
N ILE A 60 -25.64 7.70 -8.49
CA ILE A 60 -25.58 6.71 -9.59
C ILE A 60 -26.55 7.06 -10.70
N HIS A 61 -27.73 7.61 -10.37
CA HIS A 61 -28.65 8.11 -11.38
C HIS A 61 -28.04 9.26 -12.21
N LEU A 62 -27.09 10.00 -11.63
CA LEU A 62 -26.30 11.03 -12.33
C LEU A 62 -25.17 10.45 -13.21
N SER A 63 -24.82 9.17 -13.08
CA SER A 63 -23.87 8.48 -13.97
C SER A 63 -24.66 7.61 -14.95
N GLU A 64 -24.83 8.08 -16.19
CA GLU A 64 -25.53 7.37 -17.27
C GLU A 64 -24.98 5.95 -17.50
N GLY A 65 -25.64 4.96 -16.90
CA GLY A 65 -25.42 3.55 -17.15
C GLY A 65 -26.70 2.79 -16.82
N THR A 66 -27.21 2.03 -17.78
CA THR A 66 -28.45 1.25 -17.64
C THR A 66 -28.33 0.22 -16.50
N PRO A 67 -29.17 0.26 -15.46
CA PRO A 67 -29.11 -0.71 -14.38
C PRO A 67 -29.77 -2.03 -14.79
N ILE A 68 -28.99 -3.11 -14.78
CA ILE A 68 -29.49 -4.49 -14.92
C ILE A 68 -30.10 -4.91 -13.58
N PRO A 69 -31.25 -5.61 -13.52
CA PRO A 69 -32.14 -5.61 -12.34
C PRO A 69 -31.62 -6.30 -11.06
N ASN A 70 -30.42 -6.88 -11.04
CA ASN A 70 -29.91 -7.65 -9.89
C ASN A 70 -28.48 -7.29 -9.45
N GLU A 71 -27.83 -6.36 -10.14
CA GLU A 71 -26.52 -5.82 -9.78
C GLU A 71 -26.58 -4.31 -9.99
N THR A 72 -26.72 -3.54 -8.90
CA THR A 72 -26.50 -2.09 -8.94
C THR A 72 -24.99 -1.85 -9.06
N SER A 73 -24.43 -2.21 -10.20
CA SER A 73 -23.03 -2.00 -10.53
C SER A 73 -22.90 -1.11 -11.75
N THR A 74 -22.06 -0.09 -11.65
CA THR A 74 -21.81 0.89 -12.71
C THR A 74 -20.36 0.76 -13.16
N SER A 75 -20.17 0.58 -14.47
CA SER A 75 -18.83 0.58 -15.08
C SER A 75 -18.39 2.00 -15.41
N LEU A 76 -17.16 2.36 -15.05
CA LEU A 76 -16.56 3.66 -15.32
C LEU A 76 -15.15 3.45 -15.88
N GLN A 77 -14.73 4.27 -16.84
CA GLN A 77 -13.36 4.17 -17.37
C GLN A 77 -12.33 4.67 -16.36
N TYR A 78 -12.69 5.67 -15.54
CA TYR A 78 -11.78 6.37 -14.63
C TYR A 78 -12.52 6.86 -13.38
N ILE A 79 -11.89 6.76 -12.21
CA ILE A 79 -12.40 7.35 -10.97
C ILE A 79 -11.26 7.89 -10.09
N ASN A 80 -11.54 8.97 -9.37
CA ASN A 80 -10.68 9.47 -8.30
C ASN A 80 -11.38 9.35 -6.95
N ILE A 81 -10.73 8.67 -6.01
CA ILE A 81 -11.22 8.42 -4.66
C ILE A 81 -10.39 9.23 -3.67
N ARG A 82 -11.06 9.99 -2.80
CA ARG A 82 -10.40 10.73 -1.72
C ARG A 82 -9.98 9.76 -0.61
N GLY A 83 -8.73 9.82 -0.16
CA GLY A 83 -8.20 8.83 0.79
C GLY A 83 -8.94 8.75 2.14
N SER A 84 -9.60 9.83 2.56
CA SER A 84 -10.41 9.84 3.78
C SER A 84 -11.70 9.01 3.69
N THR A 85 -12.17 8.67 2.48
CA THR A 85 -13.39 7.87 2.28
C THR A 85 -13.08 6.37 2.21
N ILE A 86 -11.81 5.98 2.09
CA ILE A 86 -11.39 4.57 2.04
C ILE A 86 -11.49 3.96 3.43
N ARG A 87 -12.11 2.77 3.53
CA ARG A 87 -12.12 1.93 4.74
C ARG A 87 -11.00 0.90 4.66
N GLN A 88 -10.95 0.14 3.57
CA GLN A 88 -9.93 -0.89 3.34
C GLN A 88 -9.67 -1.12 1.85
N ILE A 89 -8.52 -1.71 1.55
CA ILE A 89 -8.10 -2.10 0.20
C ILE A 89 -7.81 -3.59 0.22
N ILE A 90 -8.54 -4.35 -0.58
CA ILE A 90 -8.33 -5.78 -0.81
C ILE A 90 -7.27 -5.90 -1.92
N LEU A 91 -6.19 -6.60 -1.60
CA LEU A 91 -5.04 -6.80 -2.47
C LEU A 91 -5.19 -8.10 -3.27
N PRO A 92 -4.50 -8.25 -4.42
CA PRO A 92 -4.37 -9.53 -5.11
C PRO A 92 -3.69 -10.58 -4.21
N ASP A 93 -4.16 -11.83 -4.31
CA ASP A 93 -3.59 -12.96 -3.57
C ASP A 93 -2.15 -13.29 -4.02
N SER A 94 -1.82 -12.99 -5.28
CA SER A 94 -0.50 -13.25 -5.90
C SER A 94 0.56 -12.18 -5.61
N LEU A 95 0.25 -11.19 -4.76
CA LEU A 95 1.16 -10.09 -4.49
C LEU A 95 2.31 -10.50 -3.56
N ASN A 96 3.55 -10.25 -3.97
CA ASN A 96 4.75 -10.50 -3.14
C ASN A 96 4.92 -9.43 -2.06
N ILE A 97 4.15 -9.54 -0.97
CA ILE A 97 4.10 -8.57 0.13
C ILE A 97 5.49 -8.30 0.73
N ASP A 98 6.31 -9.35 0.92
CA ASP A 98 7.62 -9.24 1.57
C ASP A 98 8.57 -8.30 0.83
N SER A 99 8.59 -8.36 -0.49
CA SER A 99 9.42 -7.48 -1.33
C SER A 99 8.91 -6.04 -1.28
N LEU A 100 7.59 -5.87 -1.31
CA LEU A 100 6.96 -4.55 -1.39
C LEU A 100 6.99 -3.79 -0.07
N LEU A 101 6.98 -4.48 1.08
CA LEU A 101 7.06 -3.85 2.40
C LEU A 101 8.44 -3.26 2.72
N VAL A 102 9.49 -3.63 1.96
CA VAL A 102 10.83 -3.05 2.15
C VAL A 102 10.82 -1.57 1.78
N ASP A 103 11.09 -0.70 2.75
CA ASP A 103 11.33 0.73 2.49
C ASP A 103 12.80 0.95 2.16
N GLU A 104 13.05 1.27 0.89
CA GLU A 104 14.39 1.57 0.40
C GLU A 104 15.05 2.72 1.16
N ARG A 105 14.28 3.68 1.69
CA ARG A 105 14.84 4.82 2.43
C ARG A 105 15.43 4.37 3.76
N GLU A 106 14.72 3.52 4.47
CA GLU A 106 15.20 2.96 5.73
C GLU A 106 16.36 2.00 5.48
N LEU A 107 16.27 1.16 4.45
CA LEU A 107 17.37 0.28 4.04
C LEU A 107 18.64 1.08 3.72
N ASN A 108 18.51 2.16 2.94
CA ASN A 108 19.64 3.02 2.60
C ASN A 108 20.20 3.76 3.83
N ARG A 109 19.35 4.15 4.79
CA ARG A 109 19.79 4.73 6.07
C ARG A 109 20.61 3.72 6.88
N LEU A 110 20.14 2.48 6.97
CA LEU A 110 20.83 1.43 7.74
C LEU A 110 22.14 1.00 7.08
N ARG A 111 22.19 0.97 5.74
CA ARG A 111 23.44 0.77 4.98
C ARG A 111 24.45 1.89 5.25
N ARG A 112 24.01 3.15 5.20
CA ARG A 112 24.86 4.31 5.56
C ARG A 112 25.34 4.28 7.01
N ALA A 113 24.52 3.76 7.93
CA ALA A 113 24.87 3.58 9.33
C ALA A 113 25.74 2.34 9.60
N GLY A 114 26.14 1.58 8.57
CA GLY A 114 26.96 0.37 8.72
C GLY A 114 26.27 -0.81 9.39
N LYS A 115 24.94 -0.73 9.63
CA LYS A 115 24.14 -1.75 10.32
C LYS A 115 23.63 -2.87 9.42
N VAL A 116 23.79 -2.73 8.10
CA VAL A 116 23.40 -3.71 7.09
C VAL A 116 24.62 -3.96 6.19
N SER A 117 25.29 -5.11 6.37
CA SER A 117 26.34 -5.59 5.47
C SER A 117 25.78 -6.64 4.53
N ASN A 118 25.87 -6.42 3.22
CA ASN A 118 25.50 -7.40 2.20
C ASN A 118 26.62 -8.43 1.93
N ASP A 119 27.65 -8.51 2.78
CA ASP A 119 28.77 -9.44 2.59
C ASP A 119 28.46 -10.81 3.23
N PRO A 120 28.21 -11.87 2.43
CA PRO A 120 28.12 -13.24 2.96
C PRO A 120 29.46 -13.73 3.53
N SER A 121 30.56 -13.03 3.25
CA SER A 121 31.93 -13.31 3.69
C SER A 121 32.32 -12.58 4.99
N LYS A 122 31.51 -11.62 5.47
CA LYS A 122 31.78 -10.94 6.73
C LYS A 122 31.32 -11.83 7.88
N LYS A 123 32.20 -12.76 8.27
CA LYS A 123 32.11 -13.49 9.54
C LYS A 123 31.61 -12.52 10.61
N ARG A 124 30.51 -12.88 11.26
CA ARG A 124 30.05 -12.30 12.52
C ARG A 124 31.24 -12.33 13.49
N SER A 125 32.07 -11.30 13.47
CA SER A 125 33.03 -11.04 14.52
C SER A 125 32.16 -10.63 15.69
N GLY A 126 31.83 -11.63 16.50
CA GLY A 126 30.99 -11.52 17.66
C GLY A 126 31.43 -10.33 18.50
N GLU A 127 30.42 -9.58 18.90
CA GLU A 127 30.42 -8.65 20.02
C GLU A 127 30.68 -9.44 21.32
N PHE A 128 31.85 -10.06 21.42
CA PHE A 128 32.37 -10.75 22.60
C PHE A 128 33.88 -10.52 22.62
N GLY A 129 34.27 -9.45 23.28
CA GLY A 129 35.67 -9.03 23.35
C GLY A 129 35.83 -7.88 24.33
N GLU A 130 35.65 -8.22 25.60
CA GLU A 130 36.08 -7.45 26.77
C GLU A 130 37.28 -6.53 26.51
N ASN A 131 37.20 -5.31 27.04
CA ASN A 131 38.25 -4.63 27.79
C ASN A 131 39.63 -5.34 27.81
N SER A 132 40.39 -5.25 26.72
CA SER A 132 41.82 -5.52 26.77
C SER A 132 42.54 -4.24 27.17
N ASN A 133 42.54 -4.03 28.48
CA ASN A 133 43.43 -3.12 29.17
C ASN A 133 44.84 -3.09 28.55
N LYS A 134 45.32 -1.85 28.31
CA LYS A 134 46.73 -1.44 28.42
C LYS A 134 47.77 -2.39 27.83
N ARG A 135 48.10 -2.21 26.55
CA ARG A 135 49.41 -2.62 26.03
C ARG A 135 50.45 -1.57 26.42
N ILE A 136 51.11 -1.78 27.56
CA ILE A 136 52.25 -0.97 28.03
C ILE A 136 53.38 -1.08 26.99
N ARG A 137 53.77 0.04 26.39
CA ARG A 137 54.99 0.15 25.59
C ARG A 137 56.19 0.07 26.54
N ARG A 138 56.90 -1.07 26.56
CA ARG A 138 58.25 -1.11 27.13
C ARG A 138 59.21 -0.58 26.08
N GLY A 139 59.85 0.53 26.39
CA GLY A 139 61.05 0.99 25.68
C GLY A 139 62.25 0.15 26.11
N VAL A 140 63.11 -0.12 25.14
CA VAL A 140 64.57 -0.22 25.26
C VAL A 140 65.13 0.52 24.07
#